data_AF-A0A7S1IT78-F1
#
_entry.id   AF-A0A7S1IT78-F1
#
_cell.length_a   1.000
_cell.length_b   1.000
_cell.length_c   1.000
_cell.angle_alpha   90.00
_cell.angle_beta   90.00
_cell.angle_gamma   90.00
#
_symmetry.space_group_name_H-M   'P 1'
#
loop_
_entity.id
_entity.type
_entity.pdbx_description
1 polymer ?
#
loop_
_entity_poly.entity_id
_entity_poly.type
_entity_poly.pdbx_seq_one_letter_code
_entity_poly.pdbx_strand_id
1 'polypeptide(L)'
;EALTQPMAVFMGIGGIGMTMVWVLPPALGLVQALRRAQLLPWLQHSSCTGMPVALIAVQSLLTTFLCGLFLQEDVGTSFWVFTALSAQLQLIMYITMFLAALRLQIRRSGCTLTRDCIKVYCASGVGLVVSTGTLCFGFAPPKSVALNVGWHATLIALAVIVVSAIPLALPVRRRPDRQGIIKTVHISPPLYGGEDPLSHVRQQPPFVGPEPPGFSPRGALKY
;
A
#
# COMPACT_ATOMS: atom_id res chain seq x y z
N GLU A 1 24.15 -5.52 32.65
CA GLU A 1 22.73 -5.60 33.06
C GLU A 1 22.05 -4.24 33.23
N ALA A 2 22.73 -3.18 33.72
CA ALA A 2 22.11 -1.86 33.91
C ALA A 2 21.59 -1.15 32.62
N LEU A 3 22.06 -1.53 31.44
CA LEU A 3 21.65 -0.93 30.15
C LEU A 3 20.48 -1.65 29.48
N THR A 4 20.18 -2.90 29.83
CA THR A 4 19.16 -3.69 29.11
C THR A 4 17.75 -3.20 29.40
N GLN A 5 17.46 -2.81 30.65
CA GLN A 5 16.15 -2.27 31.05
C GLN A 5 15.81 -0.93 30.36
N PRO A 6 16.67 0.10 30.35
CA PRO A 6 16.35 1.35 29.65
C PRO A 6 16.25 1.15 28.13
N MET A 7 17.06 0.27 27.54
CA MET A 7 16.95 -0.06 26.11
C MET A 7 15.62 -0.72 25.78
N ALA A 8 15.13 -1.63 26.63
CA ALA A 8 13.82 -2.26 26.45
C ALA A 8 12.68 -1.22 26.48
N VAL A 9 12.75 -0.22 27.36
CA VAL A 9 11.77 0.88 27.40
C VAL A 9 11.81 1.70 26.11
N PHE A 10 13.00 2.09 25.63
CA PHE A 10 13.13 2.83 24.38
C PHE A 10 12.64 2.01 23.17
N MET A 11 12.90 0.71 23.13
CA MET A 11 12.37 -0.18 22.08
C MET A 11 10.83 -0.26 22.14
N GLY A 12 10.24 -0.32 23.34
CA GLY A 12 8.79 -0.28 23.51
C GLY A 12 8.17 1.00 22.96
N ILE A 13 8.74 2.15 23.30
CA ILE A 13 8.30 3.47 22.79
C ILE A 13 8.47 3.54 21.25
N GLY A 14 9.60 3.07 20.74
CA GLY A 14 9.87 3.00 19.30
C GLY A 14 8.86 2.11 18.56
N GLY A 15 8.50 0.96 19.16
CA GLY A 15 7.48 0.06 18.64
C GLY A 15 6.11 0.73 18.52
N ILE A 16 5.66 1.43 19.56
CA ILE A 16 4.40 2.18 19.55
C ILE A 16 4.42 3.25 18.46
N GLY A 17 5.50 4.05 18.38
CA GLY A 17 5.67 5.07 17.34
C GLY A 17 5.59 4.49 15.93
N MET A 18 6.25 3.36 15.69
CA MET A 18 6.19 2.66 14.41
C MET A 18 4.77 2.20 14.05
N THR A 19 4.04 1.60 14.99
CA THR A 19 2.66 1.15 14.71
C THR A 19 1.73 2.28 14.30
N MET A 20 1.87 3.48 14.87
CA MET A 20 1.03 4.64 14.55
C MET A 20 1.16 5.09 13.10
N VAL A 21 2.35 4.95 12.50
CA VAL A 21 2.61 5.31 11.09
C VAL A 21 1.84 4.42 10.13
N TRP A 22 1.49 3.20 10.52
CA TRP A 22 0.82 2.23 9.65
C TRP A 22 -0.72 2.24 9.77
N VAL A 23 -1.29 3.02 10.69
CA VAL A 23 -2.75 3.06 10.89
C VAL A 23 -3.45 3.93 9.85
N LEU A 24 -2.93 5.14 9.62
CA LEU A 24 -3.62 6.16 8.83
C LEU A 24 -3.39 6.03 7.30
N PRO A 25 -2.17 5.81 6.79
CA PRO A 25 -1.94 5.77 5.34
C PRO A 25 -2.75 4.69 4.59
N PRO A 26 -2.87 3.44 5.07
CA PRO A 26 -3.69 2.42 4.40
C PRO A 26 -5.17 2.81 4.35
N ALA A 27 -5.70 3.37 5.45
CA ALA A 27 -7.09 3.81 5.53
C ALA A 27 -7.37 4.95 4.53
N LEU A 28 -6.49 5.94 4.43
CA LEU A 28 -6.62 7.03 3.46
C LEU A 28 -6.52 6.53 2.02
N GLY A 29 -5.54 5.68 1.72
CA GLY A 29 -5.37 5.10 0.39
C GLY A 29 -6.58 4.30 -0.07
N LEU A 30 -7.14 3.48 0.83
CA LEU A 30 -8.31 2.67 0.53
C LEU A 30 -9.59 3.51 0.40
N VAL A 31 -9.83 4.52 1.24
CA VAL A 31 -10.99 5.42 1.05
C VAL A 31 -10.90 6.16 -0.28
N GLN A 32 -9.72 6.60 -0.70
CA GLN A 32 -9.57 7.26 -2.00
C GLN A 32 -9.85 6.30 -3.15
N ALA A 33 -9.41 5.05 -3.05
CA ALA A 33 -9.73 3.99 -4.03
C ALA A 33 -11.24 3.69 -4.07
N LEU A 34 -11.89 3.56 -2.90
CA LEU A 34 -13.33 3.29 -2.79
C LEU A 34 -14.17 4.44 -3.34
N ARG A 35 -13.81 5.70 -3.07
CA ARG A 35 -14.48 6.88 -3.63
C ARG A 35 -14.37 6.92 -5.15
N ARG A 36 -13.18 6.64 -5.70
CA ARG A 36 -12.97 6.56 -7.16
C ARG A 36 -13.78 5.45 -7.81
N ALA A 37 -13.94 4.31 -7.14
CA ALA A 37 -14.72 3.19 -7.63
C ALA A 37 -16.22 3.26 -7.29
N GLN A 38 -16.65 4.23 -6.48
CA GLN A 38 -18.00 4.37 -5.91
C GLN A 38 -18.48 3.08 -5.19
N LEU A 39 -17.58 2.44 -4.45
CA LEU A 39 -17.82 1.15 -3.78
C LEU A 39 -18.03 1.31 -2.27
N LEU A 40 -18.94 0.52 -1.69
CA LEU A 40 -19.18 0.39 -0.24
C LEU A 40 -19.33 1.76 0.47
N PRO A 41 -20.46 2.47 0.27
CA PRO A 41 -20.66 3.84 0.79
C PRO A 41 -20.50 3.96 2.32
N TRP A 42 -20.77 2.88 3.06
CA TRP A 42 -20.58 2.79 4.51
C TRP A 42 -19.10 2.82 4.93
N LEU A 43 -18.20 2.21 4.16
CA LEU A 43 -16.75 2.27 4.41
C LEU A 43 -16.15 3.65 4.07
N GLN A 44 -16.80 4.42 3.20
CA GLN A 44 -16.36 5.77 2.86
C GLN A 44 -16.70 6.82 3.93
N HIS A 45 -17.44 6.43 4.98
CA HIS A 45 -17.86 7.33 6.04
C HIS A 45 -16.64 7.96 6.73
N SER A 46 -16.66 9.29 6.79
CA SER A 46 -15.58 10.10 7.33
C SER A 46 -16.14 10.97 8.45
N SER A 47 -15.36 11.20 9.50
CA SER A 47 -15.73 12.11 10.59
C SER A 47 -15.82 13.56 10.10
N CYS A 48 -16.34 14.45 10.93
CA CYS A 48 -16.32 15.91 10.72
C CYS A 48 -14.90 16.44 10.42
N THR A 49 -13.88 15.76 10.94
CA THR A 49 -12.46 16.04 10.71
C THR A 49 -11.91 15.46 9.40
N GLY A 50 -12.75 14.86 8.55
CA GLY A 50 -12.34 14.25 7.27
C GLY A 50 -11.60 12.92 7.39
N MET A 51 -11.41 12.40 8.61
CA MET A 51 -10.70 11.14 8.85
C MET A 51 -11.59 9.92 8.59
N PRO A 52 -11.10 8.85 7.94
CA PRO A 52 -11.90 7.67 7.58
C PRO A 52 -12.14 6.74 8.78
N VAL A 53 -13.00 7.17 9.71
CA VAL A 53 -13.24 6.47 10.98
C VAL A 53 -13.79 5.06 10.79
N ALA A 54 -14.64 4.83 9.78
CA ALA A 54 -15.20 3.50 9.52
C ALA A 54 -14.12 2.47 9.17
N LEU A 55 -13.14 2.83 8.31
CA LEU A 55 -12.02 1.93 7.99
C LEU A 55 -11.11 1.69 9.19
N ILE A 56 -10.79 2.76 9.92
CA ILE A 56 -9.94 2.65 11.11
C ILE A 56 -10.59 1.73 12.14
N ALA A 57 -11.90 1.85 12.35
CA ALA A 57 -12.65 0.96 13.24
C ALA A 57 -12.62 -0.49 12.76
N VAL A 58 -12.84 -0.74 11.47
CA VAL A 58 -12.82 -2.11 10.91
C VAL A 58 -11.43 -2.75 11.02
N GLN A 59 -10.35 -2.04 10.64
CA GLN A 59 -8.99 -2.60 10.73
C GLN A 59 -8.56 -2.82 12.18
N SER A 60 -8.95 -1.93 13.10
CA SER A 60 -8.65 -2.07 14.52
C SER A 60 -9.41 -3.25 15.12
N LEU A 61 -10.70 -3.41 14.82
CA LEU A 61 -11.50 -4.55 15.27
C LEU A 61 -10.92 -5.87 14.75
N LEU A 62 -10.55 -5.92 13.48
CA LEU A 62 -9.91 -7.08 12.87
C LEU A 62 -8.58 -7.40 13.57
N THR A 63 -7.75 -6.39 13.83
CA THR A 63 -6.45 -6.56 14.51
C THR A 63 -6.63 -7.05 15.95
N THR A 64 -7.57 -6.48 16.70
CA THR A 64 -7.88 -6.94 18.07
C THR A 64 -8.37 -8.39 18.07
N PHE A 65 -9.21 -8.77 17.11
CA PHE A 65 -9.65 -10.15 16.96
C PHE A 65 -8.47 -11.10 16.66
N LEU A 66 -7.59 -10.73 15.73
CA LEU A 66 -6.39 -11.52 15.43
C LEU A 66 -5.48 -11.63 16.66
N CYS A 67 -5.21 -10.54 17.37
CA CYS A 67 -4.41 -10.60 18.60
C CYS A 67 -5.03 -11.52 19.66
N GLY A 68 -6.36 -11.52 19.80
CA GLY A 68 -7.06 -12.41 20.72
C GLY A 68 -6.88 -13.89 20.40
N LEU A 69 -6.88 -14.26 19.11
CA LEU A 69 -6.66 -15.64 18.66
C LEU A 69 -5.26 -16.17 19.02
N PHE A 70 -4.25 -15.30 19.06
CA PHE A 70 -2.86 -15.69 19.29
C PHE A 70 -2.41 -15.55 20.76
N LEU A 71 -3.31 -15.20 21.69
CA LEU A 71 -2.97 -14.91 23.08
C LEU A 71 -2.77 -16.17 23.95
N GLN A 72 -3.32 -17.32 23.54
CA GLN A 72 -3.33 -18.57 24.31
C GLN A 72 -2.12 -19.48 24.01
N GLU A 73 -1.42 -19.23 22.91
CA GLU A 73 -0.29 -20.02 22.44
C GLU A 73 1.03 -19.45 22.98
N ASP A 74 2.11 -20.26 22.89
CA ASP A 74 3.46 -19.80 23.19
C ASP A 74 3.80 -18.52 22.39
N VAL A 75 4.38 -17.52 23.08
CA VAL A 75 4.64 -16.19 22.51
C VAL A 75 5.52 -16.29 21.25
N GLY A 76 6.50 -17.18 21.24
CA GLY A 76 7.38 -17.38 20.09
C GLY A 76 6.65 -17.97 18.89
N THR A 77 5.81 -18.97 19.14
CA THR A 77 5.00 -19.64 18.11
C THR A 77 3.97 -18.68 17.51
N SER A 78 3.21 -17.97 18.35
CA SER A 78 2.23 -16.96 17.92
C SER A 78 2.87 -15.84 17.13
N PHE A 79 3.99 -15.30 17.61
CA PHE A 79 4.71 -14.24 16.92
C PHE A 79 5.18 -14.70 15.54
N TRP A 80 5.66 -15.94 15.43
CA TRP A 80 6.10 -16.51 14.16
C TRP A 80 4.93 -16.65 13.16
N VAL A 81 3.82 -17.25 13.59
CA VAL A 81 2.63 -17.44 12.73
C VAL A 81 2.05 -16.09 12.30
N PHE A 82 1.90 -15.14 13.24
CA PHE A 82 1.38 -13.81 12.94
C PHE A 82 2.28 -13.06 11.95
N THR A 83 3.61 -13.14 12.13
CA THR A 83 4.57 -12.51 11.22
C THR A 83 4.54 -13.18 9.83
N ALA A 84 4.46 -14.50 9.77
CA ALA A 84 4.34 -15.25 8.51
C ALA A 84 3.06 -14.89 7.76
N LEU A 85 1.94 -14.83 8.48
CA LEU A 85 0.63 -14.44 7.96
C LEU A 85 0.68 -13.01 7.38
N SER A 86 1.21 -12.06 8.15
CA SER A 86 1.37 -10.66 7.72
C SER A 86 2.26 -10.55 6.47
N ALA A 87 3.39 -11.26 6.45
CA ALA A 87 4.29 -11.28 5.29
C ALA A 87 3.60 -11.80 4.02
N GLN A 88 2.75 -12.82 4.12
CA GLN A 88 2.03 -13.36 2.96
C GLN A 88 0.99 -12.41 2.42
N LEU A 89 0.27 -11.70 3.29
CA LEU A 89 -0.66 -10.65 2.86
C LEU A 89 0.08 -9.53 2.12
N GLN A 90 1.26 -9.14 2.61
CA GLN A 90 2.12 -8.15 1.95
C GLN A 90 2.58 -8.63 0.57
N LEU A 91 2.90 -9.92 0.42
CA LEU A 91 3.34 -10.49 -0.85
C LEU A 91 2.24 -10.47 -1.93
N ILE A 92 0.97 -10.68 -1.56
CA ILE A 92 -0.15 -10.54 -2.52
C ILE A 92 -0.22 -9.11 -3.05
N MET A 93 -0.06 -8.12 -2.17
CA MET A 93 -0.01 -6.72 -2.57
C MET A 93 1.16 -6.48 -3.53
N TYR A 94 2.34 -7.01 -3.26
CA TYR A 94 3.49 -6.87 -4.17
C TYR A 94 3.28 -7.58 -5.51
N ILE A 95 2.73 -8.79 -5.52
CA ILE A 95 2.42 -9.52 -6.76
C ILE A 95 1.44 -8.70 -7.61
N THR A 96 0.34 -8.23 -7.03
CA THR A 96 -0.65 -7.42 -7.75
C THR A 96 -0.08 -6.09 -8.23
N MET A 97 0.81 -5.46 -7.45
CA MET A 97 1.52 -4.24 -7.84
C MET A 97 2.45 -4.47 -9.04
N PHE A 98 3.28 -5.52 -9.03
CA PHE A 98 4.17 -5.83 -10.15
C PHE A 98 3.39 -6.22 -11.41
N LEU A 99 2.28 -6.97 -11.27
CA LEU A 99 1.36 -7.25 -12.38
C LEU A 99 0.77 -5.97 -12.97
N ALA A 100 0.34 -5.02 -12.12
CA ALA A 100 -0.19 -3.74 -12.55
C ALA A 100 0.85 -2.90 -13.28
N ALA A 101 2.10 -2.89 -12.79
CA ALA A 101 3.22 -2.21 -13.42
C ALA A 101 3.52 -2.78 -14.82
N LEU A 102 3.59 -4.11 -14.96
CA LEU A 102 3.72 -4.78 -16.26
C LEU A 102 2.59 -4.39 -17.21
N ARG A 103 1.34 -4.49 -16.74
CA ARG A 103 0.15 -4.19 -17.54
C ARG A 103 0.14 -2.73 -18.01
N LEU A 104 0.54 -1.80 -17.14
CA LEU A 104 0.62 -0.38 -17.48
C LEU A 104 1.71 -0.12 -18.52
N GLN A 105 2.88 -0.76 -18.36
CA GLN A 105 3.99 -0.58 -19.27
C GLN A 105 3.65 -1.10 -20.67
N ILE A 106 3.05 -2.29 -20.78
CA ILE A 106 2.60 -2.88 -22.05
C ILE A 106 1.62 -1.94 -22.76
N ARG A 107 0.68 -1.33 -22.03
CA ARG A 107 -0.28 -0.39 -22.60
C ARG A 107 0.33 0.92 -23.06
N ARG A 108 1.36 1.41 -22.38
CA ARG A 108 1.93 2.74 -22.62
C ARG A 108 3.00 2.73 -23.71
N SER A 109 3.83 1.68 -23.78
CA SER A 109 4.92 1.61 -24.75
C SER A 109 4.53 1.00 -26.09
N GLY A 110 3.32 0.43 -26.23
CA GLY A 110 2.84 -0.12 -27.51
C GLY A 110 3.82 -1.12 -28.15
N CYS A 111 4.52 -1.90 -27.32
CA CYS A 111 5.57 -2.85 -27.72
C CYS A 111 6.92 -2.23 -28.17
N THR A 112 7.18 -0.94 -27.97
CA THR A 112 8.52 -0.37 -28.15
C THR A 112 9.41 -0.62 -26.92
N LEU A 113 10.55 -1.28 -27.11
CA LEU A 113 11.54 -1.56 -26.04
C LEU A 113 12.54 -0.39 -25.92
N THR A 114 12.14 0.69 -25.25
CA THR A 114 13.08 1.75 -24.83
C THR A 114 13.90 1.30 -23.62
N ARG A 115 15.12 1.86 -23.42
CA ARG A 115 16.00 1.57 -22.26
C ARG A 115 15.27 1.64 -20.92
N ASP A 116 14.36 2.60 -20.74
CA ASP A 116 13.61 2.76 -19.50
C ASP A 116 12.46 1.75 -19.36
N CYS A 117 11.92 1.23 -20.47
CA CYS A 117 10.96 0.13 -20.44
C CYS A 117 11.64 -1.16 -19.94
N ILE A 118 12.86 -1.44 -20.41
CA ILE A 118 13.63 -2.64 -20.01
C ILE A 118 13.85 -2.67 -18.50
N LYS A 119 14.19 -1.54 -17.88
CA LYS A 119 14.35 -1.44 -16.42
C LYS A 119 13.07 -1.84 -15.67
N VAL A 120 11.92 -1.33 -16.11
CA VAL A 120 10.62 -1.63 -15.49
C VAL A 120 10.25 -3.10 -15.67
N TYR A 121 10.47 -3.68 -16.87
CA TYR A 121 10.21 -5.09 -17.12
C TYR A 121 11.12 -6.00 -16.30
N CYS A 122 12.43 -5.74 -16.25
CA CYS A 122 13.36 -6.53 -15.44
C CYS A 122 13.04 -6.42 -13.94
N ALA A 123 12.87 -5.21 -13.42
CA ALA A 123 12.59 -5.00 -12.00
C ALA A 123 11.27 -5.66 -11.58
N SER A 124 10.22 -5.50 -12.39
CA SER A 124 8.91 -6.07 -12.08
C SER A 124 8.87 -7.58 -12.31
N GLY A 125 9.61 -8.11 -13.28
CA GLY A 125 9.76 -9.54 -13.50
C GLY A 125 10.50 -10.23 -12.36
N VAL A 126 11.63 -9.69 -11.93
CA VAL A 126 12.38 -10.19 -10.76
C VAL A 126 11.53 -10.09 -9.51
N GLY A 127 10.90 -8.94 -9.26
CA GLY A 127 10.01 -8.75 -8.11
C GLY A 127 8.85 -9.74 -8.07
N LEU A 128 8.26 -10.04 -9.24
CA LEU A 128 7.19 -11.03 -9.36
C LEU A 128 7.68 -12.45 -9.05
N VAL A 129 8.82 -12.87 -9.60
CA VAL A 129 9.39 -14.20 -9.36
C VAL A 129 9.75 -14.37 -7.90
N VAL A 130 10.44 -13.40 -7.30
CA VAL A 130 10.82 -13.42 -5.88
C VAL A 130 9.59 -13.48 -4.99
N SER A 131 8.62 -12.58 -5.22
CA SER A 131 7.42 -12.52 -4.36
C SER A 131 6.58 -13.81 -4.45
N THR A 132 6.46 -14.37 -5.65
CA THR A 132 5.73 -15.64 -5.85
C THR A 132 6.47 -16.81 -5.21
N GLY A 133 7.80 -16.87 -5.35
CA GLY A 133 8.63 -17.87 -4.69
C GLY A 133 8.49 -17.81 -3.17
N THR A 134 8.64 -16.62 -2.58
CA THR A 134 8.48 -16.43 -1.12
C THR A 134 7.08 -16.79 -0.64
N LEU A 135 6.04 -16.49 -1.43
CA LEU A 135 4.67 -16.87 -1.09
C LEU A 135 4.53 -18.39 -0.96
N CYS A 136 5.10 -19.15 -1.91
CA CYS A 136 5.13 -20.61 -1.87
C CYS A 136 5.91 -21.13 -0.66
N PHE A 137 7.06 -20.53 -0.33
CA PHE A 137 7.86 -20.92 0.83
C PHE A 137 7.14 -20.67 2.17
N GLY A 138 6.29 -19.64 2.27
CA GLY A 138 5.60 -19.32 3.51
C GLY A 138 4.59 -20.37 3.98
N PHE A 139 4.15 -21.29 3.10
CA PHE A 139 3.26 -22.39 3.48
C PHE A 139 3.95 -23.48 4.31
N ALA A 140 5.29 -23.55 4.27
CA ALA A 140 6.06 -24.54 5.00
C ALA A 140 6.67 -23.95 6.28
N PRO A 141 6.16 -24.29 7.48
CA PRO A 141 6.74 -23.83 8.73
C PRO A 141 8.09 -24.52 9.00
N PRO A 142 9.06 -23.83 9.64
CA PRO A 142 10.30 -24.43 10.06
C PRO A 142 10.04 -25.42 11.20
N LYS A 143 10.82 -26.52 11.21
CA LYS A 143 10.68 -27.61 12.19
C LYS A 143 10.89 -27.19 13.65
N SER A 144 11.42 -25.99 13.89
CA SER A 144 11.65 -25.41 15.21
C SER A 144 10.36 -25.00 15.92
N VAL A 145 9.25 -24.88 15.20
CA VAL A 145 7.97 -24.46 15.76
C VAL A 145 7.03 -25.66 15.77
N ALA A 146 6.57 -26.08 16.95
CA ALA A 146 5.69 -27.24 17.14
C ALA A 146 4.25 -26.90 16.71
N LEU A 147 4.05 -26.74 15.41
CA LEU A 147 2.76 -26.37 14.80
C LEU A 147 2.20 -27.51 13.95
N ASN A 148 0.87 -27.63 13.94
CA ASN A 148 0.19 -28.47 12.97
C ASN A 148 0.28 -27.81 11.58
N VAL A 149 1.01 -28.46 10.66
CA VAL A 149 1.24 -27.97 9.29
C VAL A 149 -0.08 -27.76 8.54
N GLY A 150 -1.07 -28.62 8.77
CA GLY A 150 -2.39 -28.49 8.16
C GLY A 150 -3.12 -27.22 8.62
N TRP A 151 -3.17 -26.98 9.92
CA TRP A 151 -3.76 -25.75 10.48
C TRP A 151 -3.08 -24.49 9.94
N HIS A 152 -1.75 -24.43 10.01
CA HIS A 152 -0.97 -23.30 9.49
C HIS A 152 -1.25 -23.04 8.00
N ALA A 153 -1.17 -24.08 7.15
CA ALA A 153 -1.42 -23.96 5.73
C ALA A 153 -2.87 -23.51 5.43
N THR A 154 -3.86 -24.02 6.17
CA THR A 154 -5.27 -23.61 6.00
C THR A 154 -5.50 -22.16 6.41
N LEU A 155 -4.90 -21.69 7.50
CA LEU A 155 -4.99 -20.29 7.94
C LEU A 155 -4.43 -19.34 6.89
N ILE A 156 -3.26 -19.67 6.35
CA ILE A 156 -2.61 -18.89 5.29
C ILE A 156 -3.49 -18.87 4.04
N ALA A 157 -3.90 -20.05 3.57
CA ALA A 157 -4.71 -20.17 2.37
C ALA A 157 -6.00 -19.37 2.50
N LEU A 158 -6.67 -19.46 3.66
CA LEU A 158 -7.86 -18.69 3.96
C LEU A 158 -7.59 -17.19 3.92
N ALA A 159 -6.54 -16.71 4.57
CA ALA A 159 -6.20 -15.29 4.58
C ALA A 159 -5.88 -14.76 3.18
N VAL A 160 -5.11 -15.53 2.39
CA VAL A 160 -4.80 -15.21 0.98
C VAL A 160 -6.09 -15.12 0.16
N ILE A 161 -6.99 -16.11 0.28
CA ILE A 161 -8.25 -16.15 -0.45
C ILE A 161 -9.15 -14.97 -0.03
N VAL A 162 -9.35 -14.75 1.26
CA VAL A 162 -10.20 -13.66 1.77
C VAL A 162 -9.69 -12.30 1.28
N VAL A 163 -8.39 -12.03 1.43
CA VAL A 163 -7.82 -10.72 1.05
C VAL A 163 -7.79 -10.52 -0.46
N SER A 164 -7.52 -11.56 -1.25
CA SER A 164 -7.55 -11.47 -2.72
C SER A 164 -8.97 -11.41 -3.30
N ALA A 165 -9.94 -12.05 -2.65
CA ALA A 165 -11.33 -12.03 -3.08
C ALA A 165 -11.97 -10.65 -2.92
N ILE A 166 -11.63 -9.89 -1.88
CA ILE A 166 -12.19 -8.54 -1.64
C ILE A 166 -12.03 -7.61 -2.86
N PRO A 167 -10.82 -7.35 -3.40
CA PRO A 167 -10.66 -6.47 -4.56
C PRO A 167 -11.23 -7.07 -5.85
N LEU A 168 -11.31 -8.40 -5.99
CA LEU A 168 -11.86 -9.08 -7.17
C LEU A 168 -13.38 -9.10 -7.20
N ALA A 169 -14.03 -9.28 -6.05
CA ALA A 169 -15.48 -9.36 -5.90
C ALA A 169 -16.17 -8.01 -6.03
N LEU A 170 -15.43 -6.91 -5.84
CA LEU A 170 -16.00 -5.57 -5.92
C LEU A 170 -16.21 -5.13 -7.38
N PRO A 171 -17.46 -4.85 -7.81
CA PRO A 171 -17.74 -4.45 -9.18
C PRO A 171 -17.19 -3.04 -9.46
N VAL A 172 -16.04 -2.95 -10.12
CA VAL A 172 -15.44 -1.67 -10.47
C VAL A 172 -16.26 -0.99 -11.57
N ARG A 173 -17.15 -0.06 -11.19
CA ARG A 173 -17.86 0.79 -12.14
C ARG A 173 -16.92 1.88 -12.63
N ARG A 174 -16.21 1.62 -13.73
CA ARG A 174 -15.29 2.58 -14.35
C ARG A 174 -16.08 3.75 -14.95
N ARG A 175 -15.80 4.97 -14.49
CA ARG A 175 -16.00 6.15 -15.34
C ARG A 175 -14.70 6.44 -16.10
N PRO A 176 -14.76 6.85 -17.38
CA PRO A 176 -13.62 7.47 -18.03
C PRO A 176 -13.32 8.78 -17.27
N ASP A 177 -12.23 8.79 -16.51
CA ASP A 177 -11.79 9.97 -15.78
C ASP A 177 -11.46 11.08 -16.78
N ARG A 178 -12.19 12.19 -16.72
CA ARG A 178 -11.83 13.40 -17.46
C ARG A 178 -10.53 13.91 -16.84
N GLN A 179 -9.46 13.86 -17.63
CA GLN A 179 -8.14 14.42 -17.33
C GLN A 179 -8.26 15.71 -16.51
N GLY A 180 -7.89 15.67 -15.23
CA GLY A 180 -7.99 16.86 -14.38
C GLY A 180 -7.51 16.73 -12.94
N ILE A 181 -7.26 15.52 -12.40
CA ILE A 181 -6.96 15.35 -10.97
C ILE A 181 -5.64 14.58 -10.74
N ILE A 182 -4.59 14.95 -11.46
CA ILE A 182 -3.20 14.83 -10.96
C ILE A 182 -2.60 16.24 -10.82
N LYS A 183 -3.41 17.22 -10.40
CA LYS A 183 -2.92 18.54 -9.94
C LYS A 183 -3.10 18.80 -8.46
N THR A 184 -3.80 17.93 -7.75
CA THR A 184 -3.90 18.02 -6.30
C THR A 184 -3.95 16.62 -5.73
N VAL A 185 -2.80 16.12 -5.33
CA VAL A 185 -2.72 15.45 -4.02
C VAL A 185 -3.10 16.54 -3.01
N HIS A 186 -4.41 16.84 -2.94
CA HIS A 186 -4.98 17.53 -1.80
C HIS A 186 -4.96 16.46 -0.73
N ILE A 187 -3.81 16.28 -0.09
CA ILE A 187 -3.83 16.00 1.34
C ILE A 187 -4.76 17.12 1.84
N SER A 188 -5.97 16.78 2.30
CA SER A 188 -6.72 17.73 3.12
C SER A 188 -5.68 18.33 4.06
N PRO A 189 -5.53 19.67 4.08
CA PRO A 189 -4.42 20.34 4.77
C PRO A 189 -4.24 19.67 6.13
N PRO A 190 -2.99 19.47 6.60
CA PRO A 190 -2.77 18.85 7.89
C PRO A 190 -3.75 19.48 8.87
N LEU A 191 -4.50 18.65 9.59
CA LEU A 191 -5.59 19.08 10.46
C LEU A 191 -5.08 19.86 11.70
N TYR A 192 -3.87 20.39 11.63
CA TYR A 192 -3.38 21.46 12.49
C TYR A 192 -3.81 22.78 11.85
N GLY A 193 -4.71 23.49 12.53
CA GLY A 193 -5.13 24.84 12.19
C GLY A 193 -4.01 25.88 12.34
N GLY A 194 -2.94 25.70 11.58
CA GLY A 194 -1.92 26.70 11.30
C GLY A 194 -1.90 26.89 9.78
N GLU A 195 -1.70 28.13 9.35
CA GLU A 195 -1.69 28.55 7.96
C GLU A 195 -0.94 27.56 7.04
N ASP A 196 -1.46 27.37 5.83
CA ASP A 196 -0.84 26.54 4.79
C ASP A 196 0.68 26.82 4.75
N PRO A 197 1.55 25.87 5.14
CA PRO A 197 3.00 26.10 5.19
C PRO A 197 3.61 26.24 3.80
N LEU A 198 2.82 26.21 2.74
CA LEU A 198 3.20 26.45 1.36
C LEU A 198 2.44 27.64 0.75
N SER A 199 1.76 28.45 1.55
CA SER A 199 1.09 29.68 1.07
C SER A 199 2.08 30.62 0.37
N HIS A 200 3.27 30.77 0.95
CA HIS A 200 4.38 31.54 0.38
C HIS A 200 4.95 30.92 -0.90
N VAL A 201 4.94 29.58 -1.03
CA VAL A 201 5.38 28.88 -2.26
C VAL A 201 4.32 29.00 -3.36
N ARG A 202 3.04 28.98 -2.99
CA ARG A 202 1.92 29.08 -3.93
C ARG A 202 1.73 30.49 -4.49
N GLN A 203 2.25 31.50 -3.79
CA GLN A 203 2.30 32.89 -4.24
C GLN A 203 3.56 33.25 -5.05
N GLN A 204 4.56 32.37 -5.12
CA GLN A 204 5.69 32.59 -6.01
C GLN A 204 5.22 32.49 -7.47
N PRO A 205 5.55 33.47 -8.33
CA PRO A 205 5.29 33.35 -9.76
C PRO A 205 6.00 32.09 -10.29
N PRO A 206 5.47 31.44 -11.36
CA PRO A 206 6.08 30.26 -11.94
C PRO A 206 7.58 30.49 -12.17
N PHE A 207 8.43 29.52 -11.82
CA PHE A 207 9.86 29.61 -12.12
C PHE A 207 10.04 29.71 -13.63
N VAL A 208 10.35 30.91 -14.11
CA VAL A 208 10.76 31.17 -15.49
C VAL A 208 12.23 30.78 -15.58
N GLY A 209 12.49 29.52 -15.92
CA GLY A 209 13.83 29.10 -16.34
C GLY A 209 14.24 29.84 -17.61
N PRO A 210 15.54 29.92 -17.94
CA PRO A 210 15.98 30.48 -19.21
C PRO A 210 15.27 29.76 -20.35
N GLU A 211 14.69 30.52 -21.29
CA GLU A 211 14.04 29.94 -22.45
C GLU A 211 15.00 28.98 -23.16
N PRO A 212 14.59 27.73 -23.47
CA PRO A 212 15.37 26.89 -24.35
C PRO A 212 15.50 27.60 -25.72
N PRO A 213 16.68 27.58 -26.36
CA PRO A 213 16.90 28.29 -27.61
C PRO A 213 15.84 27.90 -28.66
N GLY A 214 15.05 28.92 -29.05
CA GLY A 214 13.99 28.97 -30.04
C GLY A 214 13.59 27.68 -30.77
N PHE A 215 12.48 27.06 -30.32
CA PHE A 215 11.69 26.19 -31.20
C PHE A 215 10.53 27.00 -31.79
N SER A 216 10.73 27.52 -33.01
CA SER A 216 9.69 28.20 -33.78
C SER A 216 8.65 27.18 -34.28
N PRO A 217 7.35 27.30 -33.95
CA PRO A 217 6.32 26.35 -34.36
C PRO A 217 5.80 26.60 -35.80
N ARG A 218 6.65 27.08 -36.72
CA ARG A 218 6.30 27.37 -38.13
C ARG A 218 7.06 26.52 -39.16
N GLY A 219 7.18 25.22 -38.89
CA GLY A 219 7.53 24.20 -39.90
C GLY A 219 6.71 22.94 -39.62
N ALA A 220 5.42 22.92 -39.95
CA ALA A 220 4.93 22.35 -41.20
C ALA A 220 5.49 20.92 -41.43
N LEU A 221 4.71 19.88 -41.18
CA LEU A 221 3.79 19.35 -42.22
C LEU A 221 4.49 19.34 -43.59
N LYS A 222 5.40 18.39 -43.77
CA LYS A 222 5.70 17.72 -45.03
C LYS A 222 6.47 16.44 -44.67
N TYR A 223 6.00 15.34 -45.26
CA TYR A 223 6.43 13.94 -45.13
C TYR A 223 5.81 13.16 -43.96
#